data_AF-A0A955YH78-F1
#
_entry.id   AF-A0A955YH78-F1
#
_cell.length_a   1.000
_cell.length_b   1.000
_cell.length_c   1.000
_cell.angle_alpha   90.00
_cell.angle_beta   90.00
_cell.angle_gamma   90.00
#
_symmetry.space_group_name_H-M   'P 1'
#
loop_
_entity.id
_entity.type
_entity.pdbx_description
1 polymer ?
#
loop_
_entity_poly.entity_id
_entity_poly.type
_entity_poly.pdbx_seq_one_letter_code
_entity_poly.pdbx_strand_id
1 'polypeptide(L)'
;MVTGRDAPSAGLDPLCDRLRAERGELDLGAALRDRVRAFPAEAERWLAEPHGAAPRAALRAVLEHPEDPAALAQLHQHARAFAGAPSLLVDATVTSLYAIDVAAGAGNNATTVALVAQARAWLPTEPSLPRLEALLLPERGGRRRLLDEARALGDDEPALLVALARAALREGDAASALRWIERARESGRPGAGGVASALRERAQQVASGEVGFTGAPDRGETSRVGRRPTPLDAAVPRVRVVAPASTPDARAQLAEEVRRDLRDAATLLGQPPREELVVWVHADVDALRAATCGAAWSQALYDGVLHVVVPGERLDDALRRSVRHEALHAALDAATPLAPRWFHEGVAQRFAGETPSVAVPSVALHAHALADTEAHLALGVDGQTAGHAYATARALVDALIARDGEPVLASVVRALRSGVPPGAIATELGLPGAPQTPPR
;
A
#
# COMPACT_ATOMS: atom_id res chain seq x y z
N MET A 1 -3.73 38.57 -4.33
CA MET A 1 -2.49 38.63 -3.53
C MET A 1 -2.91 38.35 -2.09
N VAL A 2 -3.05 37.07 -1.73
CA VAL A 2 -3.46 36.63 -0.38
C VAL A 2 -2.18 36.18 0.29
N THR A 3 -1.77 36.94 1.30
CA THR A 3 -0.60 36.67 2.13
C THR A 3 -0.81 35.36 2.89
N GLY A 4 0.16 34.45 2.76
CA GLY A 4 0.20 33.19 3.49
C GLY A 4 0.10 33.43 4.99
N ARG A 5 -0.88 32.79 5.63
CA ARG A 5 -0.81 32.52 7.05
C ARG A 5 0.06 31.30 7.21
N ASP A 6 1.20 31.46 7.87
CA ASP A 6 1.91 30.36 8.49
C ASP A 6 0.92 29.68 9.43
N ALA A 7 0.45 28.49 9.04
CA ALA A 7 -0.35 27.66 9.90
C ALA A 7 0.53 27.25 11.08
N PRO A 8 0.11 27.47 12.33
CA PRO A 8 0.86 26.99 13.48
C PRO A 8 1.03 25.48 13.32
N SER A 9 2.26 24.99 13.49
CA SER A 9 2.56 23.57 13.61
C SER A 9 1.92 23.04 14.89
N ALA A 10 0.60 22.87 14.89
CA ALA A 10 -0.10 22.13 15.90
C ALA A 10 0.53 20.74 15.90
N GLY A 11 1.15 20.38 17.05
CA GLY A 11 1.76 19.08 17.26
C GLY A 11 0.83 18.01 16.72
N LEU A 12 1.40 17.07 15.97
CA LEU A 12 0.65 15.92 15.47
C LEU A 12 -0.10 15.28 16.65
N ASP A 13 -1.30 14.78 16.38
CA ASP A 13 -2.08 14.03 17.36
C ASP A 13 -1.15 12.98 18.01
N PRO A 14 -0.99 12.97 19.35
CA PRO A 14 -0.16 11.99 20.05
C PRO A 14 -0.52 10.55 19.68
N LEU A 15 -1.75 10.29 19.22
CA LEU A 15 -2.15 9.02 18.64
C LEU A 15 -1.44 8.71 17.32
N CYS A 16 -1.35 9.67 16.38
CA CYS A 16 -0.68 9.47 15.11
C CYS A 16 0.83 9.29 15.26
N ASP A 17 1.45 10.03 16.17
CA ASP A 17 2.88 9.84 16.46
C ASP A 17 3.14 8.50 17.12
N ARG A 18 2.26 8.04 18.02
CA ARG A 18 2.31 6.67 18.57
C ARG A 18 2.11 5.61 17.49
N LEU A 19 1.09 5.71 16.66
CA LEU A 19 0.82 4.75 15.57
C LEU A 19 1.95 4.71 14.52
N ARG A 20 2.66 5.82 14.30
CA ARG A 20 3.86 5.88 13.44
C ARG A 20 5.10 5.31 14.14
N ALA A 21 5.33 5.64 15.40
CA ALA A 21 6.43 5.08 16.18
C ALA A 21 6.30 3.56 16.31
N GLU A 22 5.09 3.06 16.58
CA GLU A 22 4.77 1.63 16.67
C GLU A 22 4.83 0.92 15.31
N ARG A 23 4.74 1.64 14.17
CA ARG A 23 5.02 1.07 12.85
C ARG A 23 6.50 0.70 12.69
N GLY A 24 7.40 1.45 13.32
CA GLY A 24 8.82 1.10 13.42
C GLY A 24 9.08 -0.12 14.31
N GLU A 25 8.12 -0.48 15.16
CA GLU A 25 8.12 -1.69 15.98
C GLU A 25 7.26 -2.81 15.35
N LEU A 26 7.34 -2.97 14.02
CA LEU A 26 6.64 -4.04 13.31
C LEU A 26 6.96 -5.41 13.94
N ASP A 27 6.01 -5.94 14.72
CA ASP A 27 6.07 -7.31 15.24
C ASP A 27 5.91 -8.26 14.05
N LEU A 28 7.03 -8.76 13.51
CA LEU A 28 7.01 -9.81 12.47
C LEU A 28 6.33 -11.11 12.94
N GLY A 29 5.98 -11.21 14.22
CA GLY A 29 5.73 -12.47 14.90
C GLY A 29 7.04 -13.15 15.29
N ALA A 30 6.98 -14.07 16.25
CA ALA A 30 8.15 -14.86 16.64
C ALA A 30 8.59 -15.80 15.55
N ALA A 31 7.68 -16.45 14.82
CA ALA A 31 8.12 -17.41 13.81
C ALA A 31 9.08 -16.75 12.80
N LEU A 32 8.74 -15.54 12.32
CA LEU A 32 9.62 -14.77 11.45
C LEU A 32 10.85 -14.21 12.18
N ARG A 33 10.71 -13.71 13.42
CA ARG A 33 11.88 -13.26 14.20
C ARG A 33 12.89 -14.37 14.47
N ASP A 34 12.42 -15.56 14.77
CA ASP A 34 13.27 -16.71 15.08
C ASP A 34 14.06 -17.11 13.83
N ARG A 35 13.45 -17.06 12.65
CA ARG A 35 14.15 -17.22 11.36
C ARG A 35 15.22 -16.15 11.14
N VAL A 36 14.87 -14.87 11.30
CA VAL A 36 15.83 -13.75 11.17
C VAL A 36 17.01 -13.90 12.15
N ARG A 37 16.74 -14.33 13.39
CA ARG A 37 17.79 -14.55 14.41
C ARG A 37 18.63 -15.80 14.15
N ALA A 38 18.06 -16.86 13.61
CA ALA A 38 18.76 -18.11 13.31
C ALA A 38 19.63 -18.00 12.05
N PHE A 39 19.23 -17.15 11.10
CA PHE A 39 19.86 -17.03 9.78
C PHE A 39 21.40 -16.88 9.84
N PRO A 40 21.99 -15.96 10.63
CA PRO A 40 23.46 -15.81 10.66
C PRO A 40 24.17 -17.10 11.06
N ALA A 41 23.68 -17.80 12.08
CA ALA A 41 24.29 -19.03 12.56
C ALA A 41 24.15 -20.19 11.56
N GLU A 42 23.03 -20.25 10.82
CA GLU A 42 22.81 -21.22 9.75
C GLU A 42 23.70 -20.95 8.54
N ALA A 43 23.81 -19.68 8.14
CA ALA A 43 24.66 -19.27 7.03
C ALA A 43 26.14 -19.56 7.31
N GLU A 44 26.63 -19.30 8.53
CA GLU A 44 28.00 -19.63 8.92
C GLU A 44 28.28 -21.14 8.91
N ARG A 45 27.31 -21.96 9.34
CA ARG A 45 27.43 -23.42 9.23
C ARG A 45 27.57 -23.87 7.79
N TRP A 46 26.74 -23.33 6.90
CA TRP A 46 26.84 -23.60 5.45
C TRP A 46 28.17 -23.10 4.87
N LEU A 47 28.65 -21.92 5.29
CA LEU A 47 29.95 -21.38 4.88
C LEU A 47 31.16 -22.17 5.44
N ALA A 48 30.99 -23.08 6.40
CA ALA A 48 32.05 -23.97 6.84
C ALA A 48 32.27 -25.16 5.87
N GLU A 49 31.27 -25.49 5.05
CA GLU A 49 31.30 -26.60 4.10
C GLU A 49 31.96 -26.22 2.75
N PRO A 50 32.54 -27.20 2.03
CA PRO A 50 33.19 -26.95 0.74
C PRO A 50 32.16 -26.70 -0.38
N HIS A 51 31.83 -25.43 -0.60
CA HIS A 51 30.99 -24.97 -1.71
C HIS A 51 31.79 -24.10 -2.69
N GLY A 52 31.21 -23.80 -3.86
CA GLY A 52 31.84 -22.92 -4.85
C GLY A 52 32.09 -21.50 -4.31
N ALA A 53 33.14 -20.83 -4.82
CA ALA A 53 33.52 -19.50 -4.35
C ALA A 53 32.41 -18.44 -4.55
N ALA A 54 31.72 -18.48 -5.69
CA ALA A 54 30.66 -17.52 -6.02
C ALA A 54 29.44 -17.56 -5.07
N PRO A 55 28.76 -18.70 -4.84
CA PRO A 55 27.64 -18.75 -3.89
C PRO A 55 28.06 -18.42 -2.45
N ARG A 56 29.30 -18.76 -2.06
CA ARG A 56 29.85 -18.36 -0.75
C ARG A 56 30.01 -16.84 -0.63
N ALA A 57 30.54 -16.19 -1.66
CA ALA A 57 30.67 -14.74 -1.69
C ALA A 57 29.30 -14.04 -1.64
N ALA A 58 28.32 -14.54 -2.40
CA ALA A 58 26.97 -14.00 -2.39
C ALA A 58 26.29 -14.14 -1.01
N LEU A 59 26.42 -15.30 -0.35
CA LEU A 59 25.87 -15.49 1.00
C LEU A 59 26.53 -14.57 2.04
N ARG A 60 27.86 -14.39 1.96
CA ARG A 60 28.57 -13.44 2.83
C ARG A 60 28.09 -12.01 2.60
N ALA A 61 27.90 -11.59 1.35
CA ALA A 61 27.38 -10.27 1.05
C ALA A 61 26.01 -10.02 1.71
N VAL A 62 25.11 -11.02 1.73
CA VAL A 62 23.82 -10.91 2.44
C VAL A 62 23.98 -10.88 3.97
N LEU A 63 24.97 -11.59 4.53
CA LEU A 63 25.25 -11.52 5.97
C LEU A 63 25.80 -10.16 6.39
N GLU A 64 26.69 -9.59 5.57
CA GLU A 64 27.36 -8.32 5.84
C GLU A 64 26.44 -7.11 5.56
N HIS A 65 25.61 -7.22 4.52
CA HIS A 65 24.73 -6.17 4.01
C HIS A 65 23.33 -6.73 3.74
N PRO A 66 22.59 -7.20 4.76
CA PRO A 66 21.25 -7.76 4.57
C PRO A 66 20.27 -6.73 3.98
N GLU A 67 20.51 -5.44 4.17
CA GLU A 67 19.73 -4.33 3.61
C GLU A 67 19.97 -4.06 2.12
N ASP A 68 20.97 -4.69 1.49
CA ASP A 68 21.27 -4.49 0.07
C ASP A 68 20.48 -5.48 -0.82
N PRO A 69 19.48 -5.01 -1.60
CA PRO A 69 18.72 -5.88 -2.51
C PRO A 69 19.60 -6.55 -3.57
N ALA A 70 20.72 -5.94 -3.96
CA ALA A 70 21.63 -6.50 -4.95
C ALA A 70 22.37 -7.72 -4.40
N ALA A 71 22.78 -7.71 -3.13
CA ALA A 71 23.38 -8.86 -2.46
C ALA A 71 22.42 -10.06 -2.46
N LEU A 72 21.16 -9.85 -2.10
CA LEU A 72 20.14 -10.90 -2.11
C LEU A 72 19.84 -11.40 -3.54
N ALA A 73 19.78 -10.50 -4.53
CA ALA A 73 19.59 -10.90 -5.92
C ALA A 73 20.74 -11.78 -6.44
N GLN A 74 21.99 -11.46 -6.09
CA GLN A 74 23.15 -12.29 -6.42
C GLN A 74 23.07 -13.67 -5.75
N LEU A 75 22.60 -13.75 -4.50
CA LEU A 75 22.38 -15.03 -3.82
C LEU A 75 21.40 -15.92 -4.59
N HIS A 76 20.27 -15.36 -5.02
CA HIS A 76 19.25 -16.10 -5.78
C HIS A 76 19.69 -16.51 -7.19
N GLN A 77 20.63 -15.79 -7.83
CA GLN A 77 21.26 -16.26 -9.08
C GLN A 77 22.01 -17.59 -8.88
N HIS A 78 22.41 -17.90 -7.64
CA HIS A 78 23.08 -19.14 -7.27
C HIS A 78 22.16 -20.13 -6.53
N ALA A 79 20.84 -20.01 -6.62
CA ALA A 79 19.88 -20.81 -5.85
C ALA A 79 20.12 -22.34 -5.93
N ARG A 80 20.60 -22.85 -7.08
CA ARG A 80 20.93 -24.28 -7.26
C ARG A 80 22.00 -24.79 -6.29
N ALA A 81 22.93 -23.94 -5.86
CA ALA A 81 23.97 -24.30 -4.89
C ALA A 81 23.40 -24.58 -3.50
N PHE A 82 22.17 -24.11 -3.23
CA PHE A 82 21.48 -24.25 -1.95
C PHE A 82 20.41 -25.35 -1.97
N ALA A 83 20.40 -26.24 -2.98
CA ALA A 83 19.40 -27.32 -3.07
C ALA A 83 19.40 -28.26 -1.84
N GLY A 84 20.55 -28.40 -1.16
CA GLY A 84 20.66 -29.16 0.10
C GLY A 84 20.27 -28.39 1.37
N ALA A 85 20.04 -27.08 1.26
CA ALA A 85 19.66 -26.20 2.36
C ALA A 85 18.62 -25.15 1.90
N PRO A 86 17.43 -25.58 1.42
CA PRO A 86 16.45 -24.67 0.82
C PRO A 86 15.91 -23.62 1.81
N SER A 87 15.88 -23.93 3.12
CA SER A 87 15.47 -22.96 4.15
C SER A 87 16.38 -21.73 4.15
N LEU A 88 17.67 -21.88 3.87
CA LEU A 88 18.66 -20.80 3.95
C LEU A 88 18.37 -19.67 2.95
N LEU A 89 17.91 -19.98 1.74
CA LEU A 89 17.49 -18.96 0.77
C LEU A 89 16.26 -18.21 1.23
N VAL A 90 15.32 -18.92 1.87
CA VAL A 90 14.12 -18.29 2.41
C VAL A 90 14.48 -17.41 3.60
N ASP A 91 15.32 -17.90 4.52
CA ASP A 91 15.77 -17.17 5.71
C ASP A 91 16.57 -15.93 5.34
N ALA A 92 17.43 -16.02 4.32
CA ALA A 92 18.10 -14.86 3.73
C ALA A 92 17.10 -13.84 3.20
N THR A 93 16.08 -14.31 2.46
CA THR A 93 15.04 -13.44 1.88
C THR A 93 14.22 -12.74 2.97
N VAL A 94 13.80 -13.48 3.99
CA VAL A 94 13.07 -12.95 5.17
C VAL A 94 13.93 -11.93 5.91
N THR A 95 15.22 -12.23 6.11
CA THR A 95 16.17 -11.35 6.80
C THR A 95 16.38 -10.05 6.05
N SER A 96 16.62 -10.11 4.74
CA SER A 96 16.78 -8.89 3.93
C SER A 96 15.52 -8.06 3.86
N LEU A 97 14.34 -8.68 3.70
CA LEU A 97 13.07 -7.97 3.74
C LEU A 97 12.88 -7.21 5.05
N TYR A 98 13.21 -7.84 6.18
CA TYR A 98 13.18 -7.20 7.49
C TYR A 98 14.22 -6.08 7.61
N ALA A 99 15.47 -6.32 7.21
CA ALA A 99 16.54 -5.32 7.29
C ALA A 99 16.24 -4.09 6.44
N ILE A 100 15.69 -4.27 5.23
CA ILE A 100 15.27 -3.18 4.34
C ILE A 100 14.12 -2.39 4.94
N ASP A 101 13.12 -3.06 5.50
CA ASP A 101 11.99 -2.37 6.15
C ASP A 101 12.45 -1.52 7.35
N VAL A 102 13.35 -2.08 8.18
CA VAL A 102 13.97 -1.35 9.29
C VAL A 102 14.80 -0.17 8.78
N ALA A 103 15.59 -0.35 7.73
CA ALA A 103 16.46 0.68 7.17
C ALA A 103 15.70 1.80 6.44
N ALA A 104 14.55 1.47 5.81
CA ALA A 104 13.73 2.41 5.08
C ALA A 104 13.10 3.50 5.96
N GLY A 105 12.95 3.23 7.26
CA GLY A 105 12.25 4.12 8.18
C GLY A 105 10.77 4.28 7.85
N ALA A 106 10.04 5.07 8.64
CA ALA A 106 8.63 5.34 8.41
C ALA A 106 8.43 6.21 7.16
N GLY A 107 8.19 5.59 5.99
CA GLY A 107 7.73 6.31 4.79
C GLY A 107 8.26 5.78 3.44
N ASN A 108 9.37 5.04 3.42
CA ASN A 108 9.97 4.58 2.16
C ASN A 108 9.79 3.07 1.89
N ASN A 109 8.55 2.65 1.62
CA ASN A 109 8.27 1.23 1.35
C ASN A 109 8.54 0.77 -0.09
N ALA A 110 9.01 1.62 -1.02
CA ALA A 110 9.17 1.23 -2.43
C ALA A 110 10.18 0.09 -2.60
N THR A 111 11.32 0.16 -1.90
CA THR A 111 12.33 -0.90 -1.92
C THR A 111 11.77 -2.20 -1.34
N THR A 112 11.05 -2.13 -0.21
CA THR A 112 10.37 -3.27 0.41
C THR A 112 9.36 -3.90 -0.54
N VAL A 113 8.51 -3.09 -1.18
CA VAL A 113 7.49 -3.52 -2.16
C VAL A 113 8.13 -4.21 -3.35
N ALA A 114 9.18 -3.60 -3.92
CA ALA A 114 9.90 -4.18 -5.05
C ALA A 114 10.54 -5.51 -4.66
N LEU A 115 11.12 -5.59 -3.46
CA LEU A 115 11.73 -6.82 -2.97
C LEU A 115 10.70 -7.91 -2.66
N VAL A 116 9.53 -7.57 -2.11
CA VAL A 116 8.43 -8.53 -1.92
C VAL A 116 7.95 -9.10 -3.25
N ALA A 117 7.78 -8.24 -4.28
CA ALA A 117 7.44 -8.68 -5.62
C ALA A 117 8.47 -9.67 -6.18
N GLN A 118 9.76 -9.34 -6.01
CA GLN A 118 10.87 -10.16 -6.47
C GLN A 118 10.98 -11.47 -5.68
N ALA A 119 10.73 -11.45 -4.37
CA ALA A 119 10.71 -12.62 -3.51
C ALA A 119 9.63 -13.62 -3.94
N ARG A 120 8.43 -13.15 -4.34
CA ARG A 120 7.38 -14.00 -4.92
C ARG A 120 7.85 -14.70 -6.20
N ALA A 121 8.65 -14.04 -7.03
CA ALA A 121 9.19 -14.65 -8.24
C ALA A 121 10.27 -15.70 -7.91
N TRP A 122 11.11 -15.46 -6.89
CA TRP A 122 12.14 -16.40 -6.47
C TRP A 122 11.59 -17.62 -5.71
N LEU A 123 10.56 -17.41 -4.89
CA LEU A 123 10.04 -18.40 -3.95
C LEU A 123 8.50 -18.54 -4.10
N PRO A 124 7.98 -18.94 -5.28
CA PRO A 124 6.55 -18.89 -5.59
C PRO A 124 5.68 -19.81 -4.71
N THR A 125 6.29 -20.79 -4.03
CA THR A 125 5.60 -21.75 -3.16
C THR A 125 5.85 -21.51 -1.67
N GLU A 126 6.58 -20.45 -1.30
CA GLU A 126 6.95 -20.20 0.09
C GLU A 126 5.74 -19.66 0.90
N PRO A 127 5.22 -20.41 1.88
CA PRO A 127 4.00 -20.03 2.60
C PRO A 127 4.19 -18.82 3.53
N SER A 128 5.43 -18.45 3.87
CA SER A 128 5.69 -17.28 4.70
C SER A 128 5.65 -15.95 3.94
N LEU A 129 5.71 -15.95 2.60
CA LEU A 129 5.71 -14.72 1.81
C LEU A 129 4.40 -13.93 1.89
N PRO A 130 3.20 -14.53 1.71
CA PRO A 130 1.95 -13.79 1.90
C PRO A 130 1.84 -13.16 3.29
N ARG A 131 2.36 -13.85 4.31
CA ARG A 131 2.41 -13.35 5.69
C ARG A 131 3.36 -12.16 5.82
N LEU A 132 4.59 -12.28 5.32
CA LEU A 132 5.57 -11.19 5.32
C LEU A 132 5.01 -9.97 4.61
N GLU A 133 4.40 -10.16 3.45
CA GLU A 133 3.77 -9.08 2.70
C GLU A 133 2.64 -8.40 3.48
N ALA A 134 1.75 -9.17 4.11
CA ALA A 134 0.65 -8.62 4.89
C ALA A 134 1.12 -7.82 6.13
N LEU A 135 2.28 -8.18 6.69
CA LEU A 135 2.90 -7.50 7.82
C LEU A 135 3.73 -6.28 7.36
N LEU A 136 4.60 -6.45 6.37
CA LEU A 136 5.57 -5.45 5.90
C LEU A 136 4.99 -4.40 4.94
N LEU A 137 3.85 -4.66 4.30
CA LEU A 137 3.20 -3.69 3.39
C LEU A 137 1.95 -3.09 4.05
N PRO A 138 2.11 -2.12 4.98
CA PRO A 138 1.02 -1.70 5.86
C PRO A 138 -0.09 -0.84 5.20
N GLU A 139 0.07 -0.43 3.94
CA GLU A 139 -0.67 0.69 3.34
C GLU A 139 -1.15 0.45 1.91
N ARG A 140 -1.23 -0.81 1.47
CA ARG A 140 -1.84 -1.11 0.17
C ARG A 140 -3.11 -1.91 0.43
N GLY A 141 -4.19 -1.54 -0.24
CA GLY A 141 -5.46 -2.23 -0.13
C GLY A 141 -5.37 -3.66 -0.69
N GLY A 142 -6.38 -4.46 -0.32
CA GLY A 142 -6.26 -5.92 -0.36
C GLY A 142 -5.45 -6.51 0.80
N ARG A 143 -4.82 -5.69 1.67
CA ARG A 143 -4.18 -6.15 2.91
C ARG A 143 -5.09 -7.05 3.74
N ARG A 144 -6.38 -6.72 3.87
CA ARG A 144 -7.34 -7.59 4.58
C ARG A 144 -7.41 -8.99 3.98
N ARG A 145 -7.50 -9.08 2.65
CA ARG A 145 -7.46 -10.36 1.94
C ARG A 145 -6.15 -11.11 2.19
N LEU A 146 -5.00 -10.45 2.12
CA LEU A 146 -3.71 -11.08 2.40
C LEU A 146 -3.60 -11.57 3.86
N LEU A 147 -4.13 -10.79 4.81
CA LEU A 147 -4.20 -11.17 6.21
C LEU A 147 -5.16 -12.35 6.44
N ASP A 148 -6.31 -12.37 5.76
CA ASP A 148 -7.29 -13.46 5.81
C ASP A 148 -6.72 -14.74 5.15
N GLU A 149 -5.98 -14.61 4.03
CA GLU A 149 -5.26 -15.72 3.38
C GLU A 149 -4.16 -16.27 4.30
N ALA A 150 -3.33 -15.41 4.89
CA ALA A 150 -2.31 -15.81 5.87
C ALA A 150 -2.93 -16.53 7.08
N ARG A 151 -4.08 -16.06 7.56
CA ARG A 151 -4.84 -16.69 8.65
C ARG A 151 -5.40 -18.05 8.23
N ALA A 152 -5.93 -18.17 7.01
CA ALA A 152 -6.50 -19.42 6.50
C ALA A 152 -5.48 -20.56 6.45
N LEU A 153 -4.17 -20.24 6.44
CA LEU A 153 -3.08 -21.20 6.58
C LEU A 153 -2.89 -21.72 8.03
N GLY A 154 -3.79 -21.37 8.95
CA GLY A 154 -3.82 -21.89 10.32
C GLY A 154 -3.06 -21.07 11.35
N ASP A 155 -2.74 -19.81 11.02
CA ASP A 155 -1.92 -18.94 11.85
C ASP A 155 -2.80 -18.02 12.73
N ASP A 156 -2.79 -18.25 14.04
CA ASP A 156 -3.39 -17.37 15.06
C ASP A 156 -2.32 -16.56 15.81
N GLU A 157 -1.18 -16.29 15.16
CA GLU A 157 -0.11 -15.49 15.73
C GLU A 157 -0.60 -14.07 16.10
N PRO A 158 -0.31 -13.58 17.33
CA PRO A 158 -0.79 -12.28 17.80
C PRO A 158 -0.53 -11.11 16.84
N ALA A 159 0.63 -11.07 16.19
CA ALA A 159 0.97 -10.01 15.23
C ALA A 159 0.00 -9.96 14.03
N LEU A 160 -0.33 -11.14 13.49
CA LEU A 160 -1.28 -11.25 12.39
C LEU A 160 -2.69 -10.84 12.84
N LEU A 161 -3.10 -11.25 14.04
CA LEU A 161 -4.38 -10.88 14.63
C LEU A 161 -4.49 -9.38 14.93
N VAL A 162 -3.42 -8.75 15.41
CA VAL A 162 -3.35 -7.28 15.59
C VAL A 162 -3.42 -6.56 14.24
N ALA A 163 -2.76 -7.06 13.21
CA ALA A 163 -2.85 -6.52 11.86
C ALA A 163 -4.27 -6.66 11.28
N LEU A 164 -4.93 -7.80 11.49
CA LEU A 164 -6.35 -8.02 11.16
C LEU A 164 -7.27 -7.06 11.91
N ALA A 165 -7.01 -6.81 13.19
CA ALA A 165 -7.78 -5.86 13.98
C ALA A 165 -7.66 -4.43 13.43
N ARG A 166 -6.45 -4.02 13.07
CA ARG A 166 -6.17 -2.72 12.46
C ARG A 166 -6.86 -2.57 11.11
N ALA A 167 -6.81 -3.61 10.25
CA ALA A 167 -7.49 -3.62 8.97
C ALA A 167 -9.02 -3.51 9.13
N ALA A 168 -9.59 -4.29 10.05
CA ALA A 168 -11.02 -4.23 10.37
C ALA A 168 -11.44 -2.85 10.88
N LEU A 169 -10.63 -2.20 11.74
CA LEU A 169 -10.92 -0.85 12.21
C LEU A 169 -10.96 0.19 11.10
N ARG A 170 -10.01 0.13 10.16
CA ARG A 170 -10.02 1.03 8.99
C ARG A 170 -11.30 0.88 8.19
N GLU A 171 -11.74 -0.36 7.97
CA GLU A 171 -13.00 -0.71 7.30
C GLU A 171 -14.27 -0.33 8.11
N GLY A 172 -14.10 0.23 9.31
CA GLY A 172 -15.19 0.55 10.23
C GLY A 172 -15.82 -0.68 10.89
N ASP A 173 -15.22 -1.87 10.77
CA ASP A 173 -15.70 -3.10 11.40
C ASP A 173 -15.10 -3.25 12.80
N ALA A 174 -15.55 -2.37 13.72
CA ALA A 174 -15.14 -2.37 15.12
C ALA A 174 -15.40 -3.72 15.81
N ALA A 175 -16.49 -4.42 15.44
CA ALA A 175 -16.82 -5.71 16.01
C ALA A 175 -15.78 -6.77 15.64
N SER A 176 -15.37 -6.86 14.37
CA SER A 176 -14.29 -7.77 13.96
C SER A 176 -12.97 -7.38 14.61
N ALA A 177 -12.67 -6.09 14.71
CA ALA A 177 -11.46 -5.62 15.35
C ALA A 177 -11.37 -6.05 16.82
N LEU A 178 -12.43 -5.85 17.60
CA LEU A 178 -12.50 -6.30 18.99
C LEU A 178 -12.34 -7.82 19.11
N ARG A 179 -12.96 -8.60 18.21
CA ARG A 179 -12.77 -10.07 18.19
C ARG A 179 -11.32 -10.47 17.93
N TRP A 180 -10.65 -9.79 17.01
CA TRP A 180 -9.25 -10.06 16.70
C TRP A 180 -8.30 -9.67 17.82
N ILE A 181 -8.55 -8.53 18.48
CA ILE A 181 -7.79 -8.11 19.67
C ILE A 181 -7.94 -9.13 20.80
N GLU A 182 -9.16 -9.60 21.05
CA GLU A 182 -9.41 -10.58 22.11
C GLU A 182 -8.69 -11.90 21.82
N ARG A 183 -8.77 -12.39 20.58
CA ARG A 183 -8.05 -13.60 20.17
C ARG A 183 -6.54 -13.44 20.26
N ALA A 184 -6.00 -12.26 19.91
CA ALA A 184 -4.57 -11.98 20.04
C ALA A 184 -4.11 -12.04 21.51
N ARG A 185 -4.97 -11.59 22.44
CA ARG A 185 -4.74 -11.65 23.88
C ARG A 185 -4.75 -13.10 24.40
N GLU A 186 -5.70 -13.91 23.95
CA GLU A 186 -5.81 -15.34 24.27
C GLU A 186 -4.59 -16.14 23.78
N SER A 187 -4.01 -15.76 22.64
CA SER A 187 -2.78 -16.36 22.08
C SER A 187 -1.50 -16.07 22.90
N GLY A 188 -1.58 -15.34 24.02
CA GLY A 188 -0.60 -15.45 25.11
C GLY A 188 0.71 -14.68 24.99
N ARG A 189 0.74 -13.48 24.37
CA ARG A 189 1.96 -12.63 24.36
C ARG A 189 1.80 -11.26 25.03
N PRO A 190 2.67 -10.93 26.01
CA PRO A 190 2.64 -9.65 26.74
C PRO A 190 3.17 -8.43 25.94
N GLY A 191 3.70 -8.62 24.73
CA GLY A 191 4.27 -7.53 23.90
C GLY A 191 3.28 -6.75 23.04
N ALA A 192 2.11 -7.32 22.74
CA ALA A 192 1.08 -6.63 21.94
C ALA A 192 0.26 -5.60 22.75
N GLY A 193 0.54 -5.46 24.06
CA GLY A 193 -0.33 -4.74 24.99
C GLY A 193 -0.55 -3.28 24.66
N GLY A 194 0.44 -2.55 24.14
CA GLY A 194 0.30 -1.14 23.76
C GLY A 194 -0.62 -0.97 22.55
N VAL A 195 -0.21 -1.52 21.40
CA VAL A 195 -0.94 -1.44 20.13
C VAL A 195 -2.34 -2.04 20.25
N ALA A 196 -2.47 -3.23 20.84
CA ALA A 196 -3.76 -3.89 20.97
C ALA A 196 -4.70 -3.10 21.90
N SER A 197 -4.18 -2.48 22.97
CA SER A 197 -4.98 -1.60 23.83
C SER A 197 -5.42 -0.33 23.10
N ALA A 198 -4.53 0.32 22.36
CA ALA A 198 -4.85 1.52 21.58
C ALA A 198 -5.88 1.21 20.49
N LEU A 199 -5.72 0.09 19.77
CA LEU A 199 -6.71 -0.39 18.81
C LEU A 199 -8.03 -0.76 19.50
N ARG A 200 -8.00 -1.33 20.71
CA ARG A 200 -9.21 -1.66 21.47
C ARG A 200 -9.99 -0.41 21.85
N GLU A 201 -9.30 0.58 22.41
CA GLU A 201 -9.88 1.88 22.75
C GLU A 201 -10.52 2.51 21.52
N ARG A 202 -9.78 2.54 20.40
CA ARG A 202 -10.31 3.06 19.13
C ARG A 202 -11.51 2.25 18.64
N ALA A 203 -11.48 0.93 18.72
CA ALA A 203 -12.60 0.09 18.32
C ALA A 203 -13.83 0.30 19.23
N GLN A 204 -13.63 0.53 20.52
CA GLN A 204 -14.70 0.86 21.45
C GLN A 204 -15.30 2.23 21.14
N GLN A 205 -14.48 3.25 20.84
CA GLN A 205 -14.93 4.57 20.40
C GLN A 205 -15.74 4.53 19.09
N VAL A 206 -15.31 3.70 18.13
CA VAL A 206 -16.07 3.45 16.89
C VAL A 206 -17.35 2.66 17.21
N ALA A 207 -17.33 1.69 18.11
CA ALA A 207 -18.53 0.92 18.46
C ALA A 207 -19.56 1.73 19.28
N SER A 208 -19.12 2.67 20.12
CA SER A 208 -19.98 3.53 20.94
C SER A 208 -20.61 4.67 20.13
N GLY A 209 -20.12 4.92 18.91
CA GLY A 209 -20.54 6.04 18.09
C GLY A 209 -20.08 7.40 18.61
N GLU A 210 -19.24 7.43 19.66
CA GLU A 210 -18.59 8.65 20.18
C GLU A 210 -17.65 9.27 19.14
N VAL A 211 -17.06 8.42 18.31
CA VAL A 211 -16.50 8.81 17.02
C VAL A 211 -17.55 8.41 16.01
N GLY A 212 -18.39 9.38 15.58
CA GLY A 212 -19.60 9.17 14.79
C GLY A 212 -19.57 7.87 14.00
N PHE A 213 -20.33 6.87 14.47
CA PHE A 213 -20.47 5.58 13.82
C PHE A 213 -21.74 4.93 14.35
N THR A 214 -22.85 5.18 13.66
CA THR A 214 -24.14 4.55 13.92
C THR A 214 -24.60 3.89 12.63
N GLY A 215 -23.97 2.76 12.30
CA GLY A 215 -24.37 1.95 11.14
C GLY A 215 -24.14 0.48 11.42
N ALA A 216 -25.16 -0.20 11.96
CA ALA A 216 -25.21 -1.66 11.88
C ALA A 216 -25.17 -2.07 10.39
N PRO A 217 -24.48 -3.17 10.03
CA PRO A 217 -24.48 -3.65 8.66
C PRO A 217 -25.91 -4.04 8.26
N ASP A 218 -26.41 -3.43 7.18
CA ASP A 218 -27.64 -3.85 6.54
C ASP A 218 -27.41 -5.24 5.94
N ARG A 219 -27.84 -6.27 6.65
CA ARG A 219 -27.76 -7.68 6.22
C ARG A 219 -28.95 -8.00 5.30
N GLY A 220 -29.06 -7.28 4.20
CA GLY A 220 -30.19 -7.42 3.28
C GLY A 220 -29.74 -7.31 1.82
N GLU A 221 -29.30 -8.43 1.25
CA GLU A 221 -29.55 -8.88 -0.14
C GLU A 221 -28.46 -9.87 -0.60
N THR A 222 -28.62 -11.13 -0.19
CA THR A 222 -28.05 -12.25 -0.93
C THR A 222 -29.19 -12.96 -1.63
N SER A 223 -29.27 -12.81 -2.96
CA SER A 223 -29.68 -13.86 -3.92
C SER A 223 -30.23 -13.25 -5.21
N ARG A 224 -29.50 -13.46 -6.31
CA ARG A 224 -30.08 -13.95 -7.57
C ARG A 224 -28.98 -14.53 -8.45
N VAL A 225 -28.99 -15.86 -8.52
CA VAL A 225 -28.27 -16.66 -9.52
C VAL A 225 -28.95 -16.45 -10.87
N GLY A 226 -28.20 -16.07 -11.91
CA GLY A 226 -28.64 -16.29 -13.29
C GLY A 226 -28.24 -15.25 -14.33
N ARG A 227 -26.97 -15.23 -14.74
CA ARG A 227 -26.49 -15.13 -16.14
C ARG A 227 -24.95 -15.11 -16.12
N ARG A 228 -24.30 -15.77 -17.08
CA ARG A 228 -22.84 -15.66 -17.27
C ARG A 228 -22.56 -14.31 -17.94
N PRO A 229 -21.96 -13.31 -17.25
CA PRO A 229 -21.60 -12.04 -17.86
C PRO A 229 -20.39 -12.23 -18.78
N THR A 230 -20.32 -11.49 -19.87
CA THR A 230 -19.10 -11.31 -20.66
C THR A 230 -18.03 -10.61 -19.81
N PRO A 231 -16.72 -10.88 -19.99
CA PRO A 231 -15.68 -10.55 -19.00
C PRO A 231 -15.41 -9.06 -18.74
N LEU A 232 -16.04 -8.15 -19.49
CA LEU A 232 -15.86 -6.69 -19.37
C LEU A 232 -17.18 -5.95 -19.04
N ASP A 233 -18.32 -6.64 -18.96
CA ASP A 233 -19.61 -6.03 -18.59
C ASP A 233 -20.00 -6.28 -17.13
N ALA A 234 -19.99 -5.18 -16.38
CA ALA A 234 -21.00 -4.78 -15.39
C ALA A 234 -21.12 -5.54 -14.05
N ALA A 235 -20.00 -5.92 -13.40
CA ALA A 235 -20.05 -5.94 -11.94
C ALA A 235 -20.18 -4.47 -11.46
N VAL A 236 -21.37 -4.08 -11.00
CA VAL A 236 -21.57 -2.77 -10.37
C VAL A 236 -20.81 -2.78 -9.04
N PRO A 237 -19.84 -1.88 -8.83
CA PRO A 237 -19.12 -1.82 -7.57
C PRO A 237 -20.07 -1.67 -6.38
N ARG A 238 -19.92 -2.54 -5.37
CA ARG A 238 -20.59 -2.38 -4.09
C ARG A 238 -19.89 -1.29 -3.30
N VAL A 239 -20.47 -0.11 -3.28
CA VAL A 239 -19.97 1.03 -2.49
C VAL A 239 -20.81 1.15 -1.22
N ARG A 240 -20.15 0.97 -0.06
CA ARG A 240 -20.77 1.14 1.27
C ARG A 240 -20.31 2.47 1.86
N VAL A 241 -21.23 3.42 1.99
CA VAL A 241 -20.96 4.73 2.60
C VAL A 241 -21.30 4.69 4.09
N VAL A 242 -20.27 4.85 4.93
CA VAL A 242 -20.37 5.01 6.38
C VAL A 242 -20.33 6.51 6.67
N ALA A 243 -21.50 7.10 6.91
CA ALA A 243 -21.65 8.53 7.18
C ALA A 243 -22.69 8.78 8.29
N PRO A 244 -22.26 8.87 9.55
CA PRO A 244 -23.14 8.93 10.72
C PRO A 244 -23.92 10.23 10.84
N ALA A 245 -23.32 11.34 10.38
CA ALA A 245 -23.92 12.68 10.44
C ALA A 245 -24.49 13.16 9.10
N SER A 246 -24.40 12.37 8.02
CA SER A 246 -24.86 12.79 6.69
C SER A 246 -26.31 12.39 6.43
N THR A 247 -26.99 13.15 5.55
CA THR A 247 -28.33 12.82 5.07
C THR A 247 -28.29 11.56 4.19
N PRO A 248 -29.40 10.79 4.10
CA PRO A 248 -29.50 9.66 3.17
C PRO A 248 -29.19 10.03 1.72
N ASP A 249 -29.63 11.20 1.27
CA ASP A 249 -29.43 11.68 -0.10
C ASP A 249 -27.95 11.97 -0.40
N ALA A 250 -27.24 12.61 0.52
CA ALA A 250 -25.80 12.86 0.38
C ALA A 250 -25.01 11.54 0.32
N ARG A 251 -25.38 10.54 1.13
CA ARG A 251 -24.78 9.19 1.07
C ARG A 251 -25.04 8.51 -0.28
N ALA A 252 -26.27 8.57 -0.78
CA ALA A 252 -26.63 7.96 -2.06
C ALA A 252 -25.89 8.64 -3.22
N GLN A 253 -25.79 9.98 -3.20
CA GLN A 253 -25.05 10.75 -4.19
C GLN A 253 -23.56 10.37 -4.18
N LEU A 254 -22.90 10.35 -3.02
CA LEU A 254 -21.49 9.99 -2.91
C LEU A 254 -21.25 8.54 -3.37
N ALA A 255 -22.13 7.61 -2.99
CA ALA A 255 -22.01 6.23 -3.44
C ALA A 255 -22.08 6.12 -4.97
N GLU A 256 -22.97 6.86 -5.61
CA GLU A 256 -23.12 6.81 -7.07
C GLU A 256 -21.94 7.45 -7.81
N GLU A 257 -21.42 8.59 -7.33
CA GLU A 257 -20.21 9.20 -7.89
C GLU A 257 -19.02 8.24 -7.79
N VAL A 258 -18.79 7.63 -6.63
CA VAL A 258 -17.70 6.67 -6.45
C VAL A 258 -17.87 5.43 -7.35
N ARG A 259 -19.09 4.91 -7.51
CA ARG A 259 -19.35 3.80 -8.45
C ARG A 259 -19.05 4.18 -9.89
N ARG A 260 -19.37 5.42 -10.28
CA ARG A 260 -19.06 5.93 -11.61
C ARG A 260 -17.55 6.05 -11.80
N ASP A 261 -16.85 6.68 -10.85
CA ASP A 261 -15.40 6.85 -10.90
C ASP A 261 -14.66 5.50 -10.94
N LEU A 262 -15.10 4.51 -10.17
CA LEU A 262 -14.53 3.15 -10.21
C LEU A 262 -14.71 2.47 -11.57
N ARG A 263 -15.84 2.70 -12.26
CA ARG A 263 -16.07 2.15 -13.62
C ARG A 263 -15.23 2.87 -14.67
N ASP A 264 -15.14 4.18 -14.58
CA ASP A 264 -14.28 4.98 -15.46
C ASP A 264 -12.81 4.58 -15.30
N ALA A 265 -12.35 4.41 -14.05
CA ALA A 265 -11.01 3.94 -13.72
C ALA A 265 -10.75 2.53 -14.27
N ALA A 266 -11.70 1.60 -14.10
CA ALA A 266 -11.62 0.25 -14.65
C ALA A 266 -11.43 0.26 -16.17
N THR A 267 -12.18 1.11 -16.86
CA THR A 267 -12.09 1.31 -18.31
C THR A 267 -10.71 1.84 -18.70
N LEU A 268 -10.23 2.89 -18.03
CA LEU A 268 -8.92 3.50 -18.29
C LEU A 268 -7.77 2.50 -18.12
N LEU A 269 -7.84 1.68 -17.07
CA LEU A 269 -6.79 0.71 -16.70
C LEU A 269 -6.93 -0.64 -17.42
N GLY A 270 -7.99 -0.82 -18.21
CA GLY A 270 -8.29 -2.06 -18.93
C GLY A 270 -8.50 -3.27 -18.00
N GLN A 271 -9.14 -3.05 -16.86
CA GLN A 271 -9.39 -4.06 -15.82
C GLN A 271 -10.90 -4.17 -15.51
N PRO A 272 -11.35 -5.27 -14.88
CA PRO A 272 -12.66 -5.30 -14.24
C PRO A 272 -12.74 -4.23 -13.14
N PRO A 273 -13.93 -3.63 -12.92
CA PRO A 273 -14.10 -2.69 -11.82
C PRO A 273 -13.92 -3.37 -10.47
N ARG A 274 -13.42 -2.62 -9.49
CA ARG A 274 -13.29 -3.09 -8.11
C ARG A 274 -14.67 -3.53 -7.60
N GLU A 275 -14.75 -4.74 -7.05
CA GLU A 275 -16.03 -5.31 -6.61
C GLU A 275 -16.64 -4.57 -5.43
N GLU A 276 -15.81 -4.09 -4.50
CA GLU A 276 -16.27 -3.49 -3.25
C GLU A 276 -15.34 -2.38 -2.74
N LEU A 277 -15.93 -1.30 -2.23
CA LEU A 277 -15.23 -0.20 -1.59
C LEU A 277 -16.05 0.37 -0.44
N VAL A 278 -15.39 0.55 0.71
CA VAL A 278 -15.95 1.28 1.84
C VAL A 278 -15.56 2.76 1.69
N VAL A 279 -16.55 3.63 1.88
CA VAL A 279 -16.36 5.08 1.90
C VAL A 279 -16.72 5.59 3.29
N TRP A 280 -15.79 6.27 3.96
CA TRP A 280 -16.01 6.84 5.28
C TRP A 280 -16.10 8.36 5.18
N VAL A 281 -17.25 8.92 5.58
CA VAL A 281 -17.45 10.36 5.65
C VAL A 281 -17.11 10.87 7.06
N HIS A 282 -16.14 11.75 7.14
CA HIS A 282 -15.74 12.45 8.36
C HIS A 282 -16.48 13.78 8.50
N ALA A 283 -16.66 14.23 9.74
CA ALA A 283 -17.35 15.48 10.03
C ALA A 283 -16.57 16.71 9.50
N ASP A 284 -15.25 16.67 9.62
CA ASP A 284 -14.33 17.73 9.21
C ASP A 284 -12.93 17.16 8.93
N VAL A 285 -12.02 18.05 8.52
CA VAL A 285 -10.63 17.71 8.17
C VAL A 285 -9.83 17.24 9.41
N ASP A 286 -10.15 17.75 10.60
CA ASP A 286 -9.47 17.33 11.82
C ASP A 286 -9.84 15.89 12.20
N ALA A 287 -11.11 15.52 12.07
CA ALA A 287 -11.58 14.15 12.24
C ALA A 287 -10.96 13.20 11.20
N LEU A 288 -10.86 13.62 9.94
CA LEU A 288 -10.15 12.88 8.90
C LEU A 288 -8.68 12.66 9.29
N ARG A 289 -7.99 13.72 9.72
CA ARG A 289 -6.57 13.67 10.10
C ARG A 289 -6.34 12.76 11.30
N ALA A 290 -7.18 12.84 12.33
CA ALA A 290 -7.10 11.96 13.49
C ALA A 290 -7.33 10.49 13.12
N ALA A 291 -8.19 10.21 12.13
CA ALA A 291 -8.49 8.85 11.70
C ALA A 291 -7.41 8.26 10.77
N THR A 292 -6.79 9.07 9.91
CA THR A 292 -5.91 8.59 8.82
C THR A 292 -4.44 8.93 9.02
N CYS A 293 -4.13 9.87 9.91
CA CYS A 293 -2.82 10.51 10.00
C CYS A 293 -2.36 11.14 8.69
N GLY A 294 -3.31 11.46 7.79
CA GLY A 294 -3.08 12.10 6.50
C GLY A 294 -2.67 13.56 6.61
N ALA A 295 -2.34 14.15 5.48
CA ALA A 295 -1.95 15.56 5.42
C ALA A 295 -3.14 16.48 5.72
N ALA A 296 -2.89 17.59 6.43
CA ALA A 296 -3.93 18.53 6.86
C ALA A 296 -4.65 19.26 5.70
N TRP A 297 -4.13 19.18 4.48
CA TRP A 297 -4.75 19.76 3.28
C TRP A 297 -5.62 18.78 2.50
N SER A 298 -5.69 17.52 2.91
CA SER A 298 -6.50 16.50 2.23
C SER A 298 -7.96 16.62 2.65
N GLN A 299 -8.86 16.58 1.66
CA GLN A 299 -10.31 16.45 1.87
C GLN A 299 -10.82 15.03 1.53
N ALA A 300 -9.98 14.23 0.87
CA ALA A 300 -10.20 12.82 0.63
C ALA A 300 -8.86 12.07 0.65
N LEU A 301 -8.86 10.83 1.12
CA LEU A 301 -7.67 9.99 1.21
C LEU A 301 -8.06 8.53 1.06
N TYR A 302 -7.30 7.77 0.29
CA TYR A 302 -7.42 6.33 0.18
C TYR A 302 -6.28 5.60 0.91
N ASP A 303 -6.62 4.70 1.84
CA ASP A 303 -5.66 3.83 2.55
C ASP A 303 -6.05 2.33 2.54
N GLY A 304 -6.93 1.96 1.61
CA GLY A 304 -7.74 0.75 1.65
C GLY A 304 -9.23 1.06 1.84
N VAL A 305 -9.52 2.17 2.52
CA VAL A 305 -10.83 2.79 2.63
C VAL A 305 -10.79 4.19 2.01
N LEU A 306 -11.87 4.58 1.33
CA LEU A 306 -12.00 5.93 0.81
C LEU A 306 -12.52 6.85 1.92
N HIS A 307 -11.63 7.63 2.53
CA HIS A 307 -12.02 8.64 3.52
C HIS A 307 -12.35 9.95 2.82
N VAL A 308 -13.42 10.62 3.24
CA VAL A 308 -13.94 11.84 2.61
C VAL A 308 -14.45 12.81 3.68
N VAL A 309 -14.22 14.10 3.51
CA VAL A 309 -14.92 15.16 4.23
C VAL A 309 -15.95 15.76 3.28
N VAL A 310 -17.24 15.73 3.64
CA VAL A 310 -18.30 16.35 2.84
C VAL A 310 -18.72 17.67 3.48
N PRO A 311 -18.27 18.83 2.94
CA PRO A 311 -18.66 20.12 3.48
C PRO A 311 -20.12 20.43 3.08
N GLY A 312 -21.06 20.09 3.96
CA GLY A 312 -22.49 20.39 3.77
C GLY A 312 -23.27 19.26 3.06
N GLU A 313 -24.37 19.62 2.39
CA GLU A 313 -25.33 18.64 1.86
C GLU A 313 -25.00 18.12 0.45
N ARG A 314 -24.05 18.75 -0.27
CA ARG A 314 -23.72 18.42 -1.67
C ARG A 314 -22.21 18.37 -1.88
N LEU A 315 -21.79 17.50 -2.79
CA LEU A 315 -20.40 17.45 -3.24
C LEU A 315 -20.11 18.62 -4.19
N ASP A 316 -19.18 19.50 -3.80
CA ASP A 316 -18.64 20.54 -4.66
C ASP A 316 -17.62 20.00 -5.68
N ASP A 317 -17.20 20.83 -6.62
CA ASP A 317 -16.28 20.42 -7.70
C ASP A 317 -14.88 20.04 -7.19
N ALA A 318 -14.42 20.67 -6.10
CA ALA A 318 -13.12 20.36 -5.53
C ALA A 318 -13.13 18.97 -4.92
N LEU A 319 -14.13 18.67 -4.11
CA LEU A 319 -14.32 17.37 -3.50
C LEU A 319 -14.58 16.28 -4.54
N ARG A 320 -15.36 16.54 -5.59
CA ARG A 320 -15.56 15.58 -6.69
C ARG A 320 -14.25 15.18 -7.35
N ARG A 321 -13.34 16.14 -7.59
CA ARG A 321 -12.00 15.84 -8.12
C ARG A 321 -11.19 15.01 -7.15
N SER A 322 -11.17 15.35 -5.86
CA SER A 322 -10.46 14.57 -4.85
C SER A 322 -11.03 13.15 -4.71
N VAL A 323 -12.35 12.97 -4.67
CA VAL A 323 -12.98 11.64 -4.66
C VAL A 323 -12.60 10.84 -5.90
N ARG A 324 -12.59 11.47 -7.07
CA ARG A 324 -12.21 10.82 -8.33
C ARG A 324 -10.73 10.40 -8.35
N HIS A 325 -9.84 11.24 -7.80
CA HIS A 325 -8.42 10.92 -7.61
C HIS A 325 -8.26 9.66 -6.75
N GLU A 326 -8.85 9.67 -5.57
CA GLU A 326 -8.74 8.58 -4.60
C GLU A 326 -9.46 7.30 -5.06
N ALA A 327 -10.52 7.42 -5.86
CA ALA A 327 -11.17 6.28 -6.51
C ALA A 327 -10.25 5.58 -7.52
N LEU A 328 -9.36 6.33 -8.21
CA LEU A 328 -8.34 5.70 -9.04
C LEU A 328 -7.35 4.92 -8.18
N HIS A 329 -6.89 5.46 -7.05
CA HIS A 329 -6.03 4.72 -6.13
C HIS A 329 -6.69 3.42 -5.69
N ALA A 330 -7.98 3.44 -5.36
CA ALA A 330 -8.73 2.23 -5.04
C ALA A 330 -8.80 1.21 -6.19
N ALA A 331 -8.91 1.67 -7.43
CA ALA A 331 -8.93 0.81 -8.61
C ALA A 331 -7.54 0.22 -8.93
N LEU A 332 -6.49 1.05 -8.89
CA LEU A 332 -5.10 0.62 -9.06
C LEU A 332 -4.68 -0.37 -7.98
N ASP A 333 -5.08 -0.12 -6.75
CA ASP A 333 -4.86 -1.01 -5.63
C ASP A 333 -5.45 -2.41 -5.86
N ALA A 334 -6.70 -2.47 -6.34
CA ALA A 334 -7.35 -3.74 -6.64
C ALA A 334 -6.67 -4.49 -7.81
N ALA A 335 -6.15 -3.74 -8.79
CA ALA A 335 -5.57 -4.31 -10.01
C ALA A 335 -4.09 -4.70 -9.85
N THR A 336 -3.30 -3.80 -9.27
CA THR A 336 -1.84 -3.85 -9.19
C THR A 336 -1.40 -3.14 -7.91
N PRO A 337 -1.61 -3.75 -6.74
CA PRO A 337 -1.26 -3.12 -5.48
C PRO A 337 0.23 -2.77 -5.42
N LEU A 338 1.11 -3.43 -6.19
CA LEU A 338 2.55 -3.15 -6.20
C LEU A 338 2.97 -2.07 -7.21
N ALA A 339 2.06 -1.36 -7.88
CA ALA A 339 2.43 -0.31 -8.83
C ALA A 339 3.34 0.76 -8.19
N PRO A 340 4.26 1.36 -8.98
CA PRO A 340 5.15 2.40 -8.47
C PRO A 340 4.36 3.69 -8.18
N ARG A 341 4.78 4.46 -7.17
CA ARG A 341 4.09 5.69 -6.72
C ARG A 341 3.99 6.73 -7.81
N TRP A 342 5.03 6.90 -8.64
CA TRP A 342 4.94 7.86 -9.76
C TRP A 342 3.77 7.54 -10.71
N PHE A 343 3.47 6.25 -10.89
CA PHE A 343 2.36 5.81 -11.73
C PHE A 343 1.02 6.00 -11.02
N HIS A 344 0.93 5.61 -9.74
CA HIS A 344 -0.26 5.85 -8.92
C HIS A 344 -0.67 7.33 -8.96
N GLU A 345 0.24 8.21 -8.55
CA GLU A 345 -0.06 9.62 -8.39
C GLU A 345 -0.23 10.32 -9.73
N GLY A 346 0.64 10.06 -10.70
CA GLY A 346 0.56 10.70 -12.01
C GLY A 346 -0.73 10.35 -12.77
N VAL A 347 -1.19 9.10 -12.70
CA VAL A 347 -2.45 8.68 -13.34
C VAL A 347 -3.65 9.21 -12.54
N ALA A 348 -3.59 9.24 -11.20
CA ALA A 348 -4.68 9.76 -10.36
C ALA A 348 -4.97 11.23 -10.64
N GLN A 349 -3.91 12.05 -10.67
CA GLN A 349 -4.02 13.46 -11.04
C GLN A 349 -4.57 13.65 -12.46
N ARG A 350 -4.15 12.81 -13.42
CA ARG A 350 -4.70 12.83 -14.79
C ARG A 350 -6.19 12.55 -14.80
N PHE A 351 -6.56 11.44 -14.18
CA PHE A 351 -7.90 10.89 -14.18
C PHE A 351 -8.91 11.83 -13.51
N ALA A 352 -8.48 12.51 -12.44
CA ALA A 352 -9.26 13.51 -11.75
C ALA A 352 -9.35 14.86 -12.48
N GLY A 353 -8.57 15.05 -13.56
CA GLY A 353 -8.50 16.34 -14.26
C GLY A 353 -7.87 17.45 -13.41
N GLU A 354 -6.94 17.08 -12.52
CA GLU A 354 -6.27 18.04 -11.65
C GLU A 354 -5.28 18.89 -12.43
N THR A 355 -5.21 20.17 -12.05
CA THR A 355 -4.16 21.08 -12.49
C THR A 355 -3.10 21.12 -11.40
N PRO A 356 -1.83 20.79 -11.70
CA PRO A 356 -0.75 20.87 -10.73
C PRO A 356 -0.68 22.27 -10.09
N SER A 357 -0.53 22.31 -8.77
CA SER A 357 -0.43 23.56 -8.00
C SER A 357 0.90 24.29 -8.19
N VAL A 358 1.90 23.57 -8.70
CA VAL A 358 3.22 24.09 -9.08
C VAL A 358 3.42 23.95 -10.59
N ALA A 359 4.35 24.74 -11.15
CA ALA A 359 4.69 24.64 -12.56
C ALA A 359 5.11 23.22 -12.93
N VAL A 360 4.48 22.65 -13.96
CA VAL A 360 4.81 21.32 -14.46
C VAL A 360 6.20 21.37 -15.09
N PRO A 361 7.18 20.60 -14.58
CA PRO A 361 8.51 20.59 -15.17
C PRO A 361 8.46 19.99 -16.58
N SER A 362 9.34 20.48 -17.47
CA SER A 362 9.66 19.74 -18.68
C SER A 362 10.49 18.53 -18.28
N VAL A 363 9.95 17.33 -18.48
CA VAL A 363 10.62 16.07 -18.12
C VAL A 363 10.90 15.26 -19.38
N ALA A 364 12.11 14.71 -19.46
CA ALA A 364 12.44 13.71 -20.45
C ALA A 364 12.03 12.33 -19.93
N LEU A 365 11.29 11.57 -20.74
CA LEU A 365 10.84 10.23 -20.36
C LEU A 365 11.99 9.23 -20.49
N HIS A 366 12.64 8.90 -19.37
CA HIS A 366 13.70 7.89 -19.28
C HIS A 366 13.67 7.16 -17.92
N ALA A 367 14.33 6.01 -17.82
CA ALA A 367 14.28 5.15 -16.64
C ALA A 367 14.71 5.86 -15.34
N HIS A 368 15.76 6.67 -15.41
CA HIS A 368 16.27 7.40 -14.25
C HIS A 368 15.26 8.45 -13.72
N ALA A 369 14.52 9.14 -14.58
CA ALA A 369 13.52 10.13 -14.14
C ALA A 369 12.37 9.46 -13.38
N LEU A 370 11.96 8.25 -13.80
CA LEU A 370 10.97 7.46 -13.06
C LEU A 370 11.49 7.06 -11.67
N ALA A 371 12.73 6.59 -11.59
CA ALA A 371 13.36 6.19 -10.33
C ALA A 371 13.55 7.37 -9.36
N ASP A 372 14.00 8.52 -9.85
CA ASP A 372 14.17 9.73 -9.04
C ASP A 372 12.81 10.24 -8.53
N THR A 373 11.79 10.22 -9.37
CA THR A 373 10.43 10.61 -8.97
C THR A 373 9.86 9.67 -7.92
N GLU A 374 10.08 8.36 -8.07
CA GLU A 374 9.71 7.35 -7.06
C GLU A 374 10.38 7.63 -5.71
N ALA A 375 11.68 7.96 -5.72
CA ALA A 375 12.42 8.30 -4.51
C ALA A 375 11.89 9.58 -3.86
N HIS A 376 11.62 10.64 -4.64
CA HIS A 376 11.09 11.90 -4.09
C HIS A 376 9.68 11.75 -3.52
N LEU A 377 8.80 10.96 -4.14
CA LEU A 377 7.48 10.65 -3.59
C LEU A 377 7.58 9.85 -2.28
N ALA A 378 8.69 9.15 -2.03
CA ALA A 378 8.94 8.46 -0.77
C ALA A 378 9.27 9.38 0.41
N LEU A 379 9.85 10.54 0.11
CA LEU A 379 10.41 11.47 1.10
C LEU A 379 9.39 12.52 1.57
N GLY A 380 8.09 12.32 1.35
CA GLY A 380 7.04 13.33 1.52
C GLY A 380 6.83 13.86 2.94
N VAL A 381 7.76 14.67 3.45
CA VAL A 381 7.68 15.28 4.79
C VAL A 381 7.16 16.73 4.76
N ASP A 382 7.26 17.42 3.62
CA ASP A 382 6.73 18.78 3.45
C ASP A 382 5.91 18.93 2.16
N GLY A 383 4.95 19.86 2.17
CA GLY A 383 3.97 20.03 1.07
C GLY A 383 4.56 20.56 -0.24
N GLN A 384 5.69 21.26 -0.19
CA GLN A 384 6.32 21.83 -1.39
C GLN A 384 7.12 20.76 -2.13
N THR A 385 7.96 20.02 -1.42
CA THR A 385 8.72 18.87 -1.95
C THR A 385 7.76 17.82 -2.50
N ALA A 386 6.70 17.51 -1.76
CA ALA A 386 5.63 16.65 -2.26
C ALA A 386 5.03 17.22 -3.55
N GLY A 387 4.58 18.48 -3.56
CA GLY A 387 3.94 19.10 -4.73
C GLY A 387 4.76 19.02 -6.01
N HIS A 388 6.08 19.21 -5.94
CA HIS A 388 6.97 19.04 -7.09
C HIS A 388 7.07 17.58 -7.56
N ALA A 389 7.16 16.62 -6.63
CA ALA A 389 7.20 15.21 -6.97
C ALA A 389 5.89 14.74 -7.65
N TYR A 390 4.73 15.19 -7.13
CA TYR A 390 3.43 14.97 -7.76
C TYR A 390 3.37 15.57 -9.17
N ALA A 391 3.74 16.84 -9.34
CA ALA A 391 3.75 17.48 -10.67
C ALA A 391 4.69 16.78 -11.67
N THR A 392 5.83 16.27 -11.19
CA THR A 392 6.77 15.48 -12.00
C THR A 392 6.16 14.13 -12.41
N ALA A 393 5.50 13.42 -11.48
CA ALA A 393 4.79 12.18 -11.75
C ALA A 393 3.70 12.36 -12.81
N ARG A 394 2.89 13.43 -12.69
CA ARG A 394 1.90 13.84 -13.71
C ARG A 394 2.55 14.03 -15.08
N ALA A 395 3.65 14.78 -15.14
CA ALA A 395 4.36 15.09 -16.38
C ALA A 395 4.91 13.84 -17.06
N LEU A 396 5.44 12.89 -16.28
CA LEU A 396 5.95 11.60 -16.78
C LEU A 396 4.84 10.74 -17.38
N VAL A 397 3.67 10.67 -16.72
CA VAL A 397 2.49 9.99 -17.26
C VAL A 397 1.99 10.65 -18.54
N ASP A 398 1.94 11.98 -18.59
CA ASP A 398 1.56 12.70 -19.82
C ASP A 398 2.55 12.47 -20.96
N ALA A 399 3.85 12.47 -20.69
CA ALA A 399 4.88 12.15 -21.67
C ALA A 399 4.75 10.71 -22.19
N LEU A 400 4.45 9.75 -21.31
CA LEU A 400 4.22 8.36 -21.67
C LEU A 400 3.01 8.22 -22.61
N ILE A 401 1.90 8.89 -22.29
CA ILE A 401 0.69 8.90 -23.12
C ILE A 401 0.94 9.63 -24.45
N ALA A 402 1.70 10.72 -24.46
CA ALA A 402 2.05 11.42 -25.69
C ALA A 402 2.88 10.54 -26.65
N ARG A 403 3.71 9.65 -26.09
CA ARG A 403 4.54 8.72 -26.86
C ARG A 403 3.75 7.51 -27.38
N ASP A 404 2.99 6.85 -26.51
CA ASP A 404 2.43 5.51 -26.76
C ASP A 404 0.90 5.49 -26.85
N GLY A 405 0.24 6.63 -26.63
CA GLY A 405 -1.21 6.74 -26.51
C GLY A 405 -1.74 6.30 -25.14
N GLU A 406 -3.00 6.64 -24.85
CA GLU A 406 -3.64 6.31 -23.56
C GLU A 406 -3.71 4.80 -23.22
N PRO A 407 -3.81 3.84 -24.18
CA PRO A 407 -3.77 2.41 -23.90
C PRO A 407 -2.49 1.90 -23.22
N VAL A 408 -1.41 2.70 -23.19
CA VAL A 408 -0.18 2.36 -22.46
C VAL A 408 -0.44 2.17 -20.96
N LEU A 409 -1.40 2.90 -20.38
CA LEU A 409 -1.73 2.78 -18.96
C LEU A 409 -2.23 1.38 -18.61
N ALA A 410 -3.14 0.84 -19.42
CA ALA A 410 -3.61 -0.53 -19.27
C ALA A 410 -2.51 -1.57 -19.51
N SER A 411 -1.54 -1.26 -20.38
CA SER A 411 -0.38 -2.12 -20.64
C SER A 411 0.56 -2.17 -19.44
N VAL A 412 0.83 -1.03 -18.78
CA VAL A 412 1.60 -0.98 -17.52
C VAL A 412 0.92 -1.82 -16.43
N VAL A 413 -0.39 -1.65 -16.24
CA VAL A 413 -1.15 -2.46 -15.27
C VAL A 413 -1.06 -3.95 -15.60
N ARG A 414 -1.18 -4.33 -16.87
CA ARG A 414 -1.06 -5.73 -17.30
C ARG A 414 0.34 -6.30 -17.01
N ALA A 415 1.39 -5.55 -17.29
CA ALA A 415 2.78 -5.95 -17.00
C ALA A 415 2.97 -6.21 -15.50
N LEU A 416 2.54 -5.26 -14.66
CA LEU A 416 2.62 -5.41 -13.20
C LEU A 416 1.83 -6.62 -12.70
N ARG A 417 0.62 -6.85 -13.25
CA ARG A 417 -0.20 -8.04 -12.93
C ARG A 417 0.45 -9.36 -13.35
N SER A 418 1.24 -9.36 -14.42
CA SER A 418 2.03 -10.52 -14.82
C SER A 418 3.29 -10.75 -13.98
N GLY A 419 3.51 -9.93 -12.95
CA GLY A 419 4.62 -10.06 -12.02
C GLY A 419 5.88 -9.29 -12.42
N VAL A 420 5.80 -8.40 -13.41
CA VAL A 420 6.92 -7.50 -13.72
C VAL A 420 7.18 -6.63 -12.49
N PRO A 421 8.42 -6.63 -11.93
CA PRO A 421 8.73 -5.80 -10.77
C PRO A 421 8.54 -4.32 -11.10
N PRO A 422 8.06 -3.48 -10.15
CA PRO A 422 7.80 -2.06 -10.40
C PRO A 422 9.00 -1.29 -10.96
N GLY A 423 10.21 -1.60 -10.45
CA GLY A 423 11.47 -1.00 -10.94
C GLY A 423 11.87 -1.41 -12.36
N ALA A 424 11.31 -2.51 -12.89
CA ALA A 424 11.59 -3.01 -14.24
C ALA A 424 10.64 -2.44 -15.31
N ILE A 425 9.59 -1.69 -14.91
CA ILE A 425 8.60 -1.14 -15.84
C ILE A 425 9.23 -0.20 -16.87
N ALA A 426 10.26 0.56 -16.51
CA ALA A 426 10.97 1.40 -17.48
C ALA A 426 11.56 0.58 -18.64
N THR A 427 12.16 -0.57 -18.33
CA THR A 427 12.72 -1.49 -19.32
C THR A 427 11.63 -2.12 -20.17
N GLU A 428 10.52 -2.54 -19.54
CA GLU A 428 9.36 -3.11 -20.24
C GLU A 428 8.74 -2.12 -21.23
N LEU A 429 8.73 -0.84 -20.89
CA LEU A 429 8.27 0.25 -21.75
C LEU A 429 9.32 0.69 -22.80
N GLY A 430 10.48 0.02 -22.86
CA GLY A 430 11.57 0.38 -23.77
C GLY A 430 12.09 1.80 -23.54
N LEU A 431 12.04 2.31 -22.30
CA LEU A 431 12.58 3.62 -21.98
C LEU A 431 14.11 3.56 -22.04
N PRO A 432 14.77 4.58 -22.60
CA PRO A 432 16.23 4.64 -22.56
C PRO A 432 16.71 4.68 -21.10
N GLY A 433 17.87 4.06 -20.86
CA GLY A 433 18.63 4.25 -19.63
C GLY A 433 19.03 5.73 -19.46
N ALA A 434 19.62 6.06 -18.31
CA ALA A 434 20.10 7.43 -18.07
C ALA A 434 20.97 7.89 -19.26
N PRO A 435 20.81 9.13 -19.75
CA PRO A 435 21.77 9.68 -20.70
C PRO A 435 23.15 9.59 -20.05
N GLN A 436 24.07 8.85 -20.67
CA GLN A 436 25.44 8.81 -20.17
C GLN A 436 25.97 10.23 -20.24
N THR A 437 26.19 10.85 -19.08
CA THR A 437 26.90 12.12 -19.03
C THR A 437 28.24 11.87 -19.72
N PRO A 438 28.56 12.57 -20.82
CA PRO A 438 29.85 12.37 -21.46
C PRO A 438 30.94 12.61 -20.40
N PRO A 439 31.99 11.77 -20.37
CA PRO A 439 33.08 11.96 -19.41
C PRO A 439 33.61 13.38 -19.56
N ARG A 440 33.71 14.10 -18.43
CA ARG A 440 34.22 15.46 -18.37
C ARG A 440 35.71 15.51 -18.67
#